data_AF-X1ITX9-F1
#
_entry.id   AF-X1ITX9-F1
#
_cell.length_a   1.000
_cell.length_b   1.000
_cell.length_c   1.000
_cell.angle_alpha   90.00
_cell.angle_beta   90.00
_cell.angle_gamma   90.00
#
_symmetry.space_group_name_H-M   'P 1'
#
loop_
_entity.id
_entity.type
_entity.pdbx_description
1 polymer ?
#
loop_
_entity_poly.entity_id
_entity_poly.type
_entity_poly.pdbx_seq_one_letter_code
_entity_poly.pdbx_strand_id
1 'polypeptide(L)'
;MMQAEWTPVVDDFITHAQGTSGGEYTYVTATDYYVSQSFTDSGSAYQVGGAGYGTGGQLDPRSTQAWQCQGSARGYMPNHCVEFPFGDPKDPDDWYDVTNLHSLRARLGAGSGGATGTQAIVLQQLRKY
;
A
#
# COMPACT_ATOMS: atom_id res chain seq x y z
N MET A 1 16.26 -12.90 16.29
CA MET A 1 16.48 -11.70 15.44
C MET A 1 15.09 -11.27 15.03
N MET A 2 14.59 -10.11 15.44
CA MET A 2 13.23 -9.67 15.10
C MET A 2 13.14 -9.52 13.58
N GLN A 3 12.21 -10.25 12.95
CA GLN A 3 12.06 -10.28 11.50
C GLN A 3 10.80 -9.49 11.13
N ALA A 4 11.00 -8.32 10.52
CA ALA A 4 9.89 -7.59 9.90
C ALA A 4 9.46 -8.35 8.63
N GLU A 5 8.23 -8.84 8.57
CA GLU A 5 7.68 -9.38 7.34
C GLU A 5 6.97 -8.27 6.56
N TRP A 6 7.73 -7.59 5.71
CA TRP A 6 7.17 -6.64 4.76
C TRP A 6 6.55 -7.43 3.61
N THR A 7 5.29 -7.85 3.74
CA THR A 7 4.58 -8.46 2.63
C THR A 7 4.07 -7.39 1.67
N PRO A 8 4.18 -7.58 0.34
CA PRO A 8 3.57 -6.66 -0.60
C PRO A 8 2.05 -6.73 -0.45
N VAL A 9 1.39 -5.58 -0.55
CA VAL A 9 -0.06 -5.53 -0.74
C VAL A 9 -0.36 -5.87 -2.19
N VAL A 10 -1.41 -6.66 -2.39
CA VAL A 10 -1.95 -7.03 -3.69
C VAL A 10 -3.42 -6.66 -3.69
N ASP A 11 -3.75 -5.64 -4.48
CA ASP A 11 -5.13 -5.23 -4.73
C ASP A 11 -5.54 -5.71 -6.11
N ASP A 12 -6.40 -6.73 -6.14
CA ASP A 12 -7.05 -7.18 -7.37
C ASP A 12 -8.43 -6.51 -7.47
N PHE A 13 -8.71 -5.94 -8.64
CA PHE A 13 -9.93 -5.16 -8.85
C PHE A 13 -10.51 -5.38 -10.24
N ILE A 14 -11.81 -5.17 -10.33
CA ILE A 14 -12.57 -5.12 -11.58
C ILE A 14 -13.17 -3.74 -11.67
N THR A 15 -12.95 -3.08 -12.79
CA THR A 15 -13.45 -1.74 -13.05
C THR A 15 -13.99 -1.65 -14.46
N HIS A 16 -14.51 -0.49 -14.81
CA HIS A 16 -14.93 -0.17 -16.16
C HIS A 16 -14.00 0.93 -16.68
N ALA A 17 -13.40 0.71 -17.85
CA ALA A 17 -12.71 1.77 -18.55
C ALA A 17 -13.72 2.46 -19.46
N GLN A 18 -13.88 3.78 -19.32
CA GLN A 18 -14.51 4.55 -20.37
C GLN A 18 -13.60 4.58 -21.61
N GLY A 19 -14.17 4.91 -22.76
CA GLY A 19 -13.39 5.13 -23.98
C GLY A 19 -12.34 6.25 -23.82
N THR A 20 -11.82 6.79 -24.91
CA THR A 20 -10.71 7.77 -24.88
C THR A 20 -10.96 9.01 -23.99
N SER A 21 -12.22 9.30 -23.69
CA SER A 21 -12.62 10.29 -22.69
C SER A 21 -12.39 9.74 -21.27
N GLY A 22 -11.31 10.16 -20.61
CA GLY A 22 -11.06 9.81 -19.20
C GLY A 22 -12.14 10.35 -18.24
N GLY A 23 -12.04 10.01 -16.96
CA GLY A 23 -12.94 10.55 -15.91
C GLY A 23 -13.56 9.53 -14.96
N GLU A 24 -13.40 8.23 -15.22
CA GLU A 24 -13.67 7.17 -14.24
C GLU A 24 -12.37 6.81 -13.52
N TYR A 25 -12.34 7.02 -12.21
CA TYR A 25 -11.17 6.70 -11.40
C TYR A 25 -11.42 5.42 -10.62
N THR A 26 -10.40 4.56 -10.62
CA THR A 26 -10.34 3.39 -9.74
C THR A 26 -9.33 3.67 -8.65
N TYR A 27 -9.75 3.57 -7.39
CA TYR A 27 -8.88 3.80 -6.25
C TYR A 27 -8.33 2.46 -5.78
N VAL A 28 -7.01 2.38 -5.67
CA VAL A 28 -6.28 1.25 -5.12
C VAL A 28 -5.38 1.73 -4.00
N THR A 29 -4.91 0.83 -3.14
CA THR A 29 -3.98 1.17 -2.08
C THR A 29 -2.74 1.85 -2.65
N ALA A 30 -2.43 3.04 -2.13
CA ALA A 30 -1.20 3.74 -2.50
C ALA A 30 0.01 2.94 -2.00
N THR A 31 1.06 2.83 -2.79
CA THR A 31 2.28 2.09 -2.47
C THR A 31 3.49 2.88 -2.97
N ASP A 32 4.59 2.83 -2.22
CA ASP A 32 5.74 3.70 -2.45
C ASP A 32 6.92 2.97 -3.11
N TYR A 33 6.84 1.63 -3.19
CA TYR A 33 7.96 0.80 -3.58
C TYR A 33 7.52 -0.42 -4.41
N TYR A 34 8.19 -0.62 -5.55
CA TYR A 34 7.92 -1.68 -6.54
C TYR A 34 6.46 -1.78 -6.99
N VAL A 35 5.88 -0.64 -7.34
CA VAL A 35 4.50 -0.65 -7.81
C VAL A 35 4.41 -1.28 -9.20
N SER A 36 3.65 -2.36 -9.29
CA SER A 36 3.25 -2.95 -10.57
C SER A 36 1.74 -2.79 -10.71
N GLN A 37 1.33 -2.07 -11.75
CA GLN A 37 -0.06 -1.95 -12.15
C GLN A 37 -0.21 -2.66 -13.49
N SER A 38 -1.09 -3.66 -13.52
CA SER A 38 -1.44 -4.37 -14.75
C SER A 38 -2.93 -4.29 -14.96
N PHE A 39 -3.33 -4.01 -16.19
CA PHE A 39 -4.73 -3.92 -16.59
C PHE A 39 -4.92 -4.67 -17.88
N THR A 40 -6.04 -5.38 -17.98
CA THR A 40 -6.46 -6.05 -19.22
C THR A 40 -7.95 -5.84 -19.36
N ASP A 41 -8.38 -5.42 -20.56
CA ASP A 41 -9.80 -5.34 -20.87
C ASP A 41 -10.37 -6.71 -21.27
N SER A 42 -11.69 -6.82 -21.18
CA SER A 42 -12.44 -8.05 -21.50
C SER A 42 -12.80 -8.19 -22.99
N GLY A 43 -12.53 -7.17 -23.81
CA GLY A 43 -13.00 -7.06 -25.19
C GLY A 43 -11.93 -7.24 -26.27
N SER A 44 -10.65 -7.03 -25.96
CA SER A 44 -9.50 -7.20 -26.85
C SER A 44 -8.17 -7.00 -26.09
N ALA A 45 -7.03 -7.39 -26.67
CA ALA A 45 -5.72 -7.31 -26.01
C ALA A 45 -5.15 -5.88 -25.89
N TYR A 46 -5.95 -4.84 -25.57
CA TYR A 46 -5.42 -3.51 -25.35
C TYR A 46 -4.92 -3.34 -23.91
N GLN A 47 -3.70 -2.83 -23.81
CA GLN A 47 -3.12 -2.44 -22.54
C GLN A 47 -3.78 -1.13 -22.12
N VAL A 48 -4.63 -1.20 -21.10
CA VAL A 48 -5.23 -0.02 -20.47
C VAL A 48 -4.11 0.71 -19.73
N GLY A 49 -3.71 1.86 -20.28
CA GLY A 49 -2.59 2.63 -19.77
C GLY A 49 -3.00 3.49 -18.58
N GLY A 50 -2.46 3.21 -17.40
CA GLY A 50 -2.56 4.11 -16.25
C GLY A 50 -1.73 5.37 -16.49
N ALA A 51 -2.37 6.54 -16.48
CA ALA A 51 -1.68 7.81 -16.67
C ALA A 51 -0.79 8.13 -15.45
N GLY A 52 0.52 7.93 -15.49
CA GLY A 52 1.49 8.57 -14.57
C GLY A 52 1.38 8.30 -13.05
N TYR A 53 0.36 7.60 -12.56
CA TYR A 53 0.09 7.35 -11.13
C TYR A 53 0.77 6.09 -10.64
N GLY A 54 2.07 5.98 -10.91
CA GLY A 54 2.87 4.79 -10.62
C GLY A 54 2.88 4.40 -9.15
N THR A 55 2.49 5.26 -8.20
CA THR A 55 2.43 4.95 -6.76
C THR A 55 1.05 4.49 -6.27
N GLY A 56 0.12 4.18 -7.18
CA GLY A 56 -1.25 3.78 -6.80
C GLY A 56 -2.07 4.97 -6.29
N GLY A 57 -3.04 4.71 -5.40
CA GLY A 57 -3.93 5.73 -4.86
C GLY A 57 -5.08 6.09 -5.81
N GLN A 58 -4.77 6.44 -7.06
CA GLN A 58 -5.76 6.77 -8.08
C GLN A 58 -5.30 6.26 -9.45
N LEU A 59 -6.12 5.47 -10.10
CA LEU A 59 -5.88 4.91 -11.42
C LEU A 59 -6.94 5.46 -12.37
N ASP A 60 -6.52 5.85 -13.56
CA ASP A 60 -7.40 6.26 -14.65
C ASP A 60 -7.31 5.21 -15.76
N PRO A 61 -8.12 4.13 -15.68
CA PRO A 61 -8.14 3.10 -16.70
C PRO A 61 -8.74 3.67 -18.00
N ARG A 62 -7.90 3.85 -19.03
CA ARG A 62 -8.31 4.33 -20.34
C ARG A 62 -8.22 3.25 -21.41
N SER A 63 -9.27 3.15 -22.21
CA SER A 63 -9.36 2.25 -23.35
C SER A 63 -9.89 3.01 -24.57
N THR A 64 -9.77 2.46 -25.78
CA THR A 64 -10.36 3.06 -26.99
C THR A 64 -11.88 2.93 -27.05
N GLN A 65 -12.45 2.04 -26.24
CA GLN A 65 -13.89 1.75 -26.14
C GLN A 65 -14.32 1.51 -24.69
N ALA A 66 -15.61 1.54 -24.40
CA ALA A 66 -16.13 1.23 -23.08
C ALA A 66 -16.10 -0.29 -22.83
N TRP A 67 -15.27 -0.76 -21.90
CA TRP A 67 -15.12 -2.18 -21.57
C TRP A 67 -14.94 -2.40 -20.08
N GLN A 68 -15.35 -3.57 -19.62
CA GLN A 68 -14.94 -4.06 -18.32
C GLN A 68 -13.45 -4.39 -18.37
N CYS A 69 -12.73 -3.96 -17.34
CA CYS A 69 -11.30 -4.19 -17.18
C CYS A 69 -11.07 -4.88 -15.84
N GLN A 70 -10.07 -5.75 -15.83
CA GLN A 70 -9.55 -6.36 -14.62
C GLN A 70 -8.10 -5.93 -14.45
N GLY A 71 -7.69 -5.71 -13.21
CA GLY A 71 -6.33 -5.29 -12.92
C GLY A 71 -5.86 -5.75 -11.56
N SER A 72 -4.54 -5.68 -11.40
CA SER A 72 -3.84 -5.95 -10.15
C SER A 72 -2.86 -4.82 -9.90
N ALA A 73 -2.91 -4.24 -8.70
CA ALA A 73 -1.93 -3.30 -8.19
C ALA A 73 -1.15 -3.97 -7.06
N ARG A 74 0.18 -3.97 -7.16
CA ARG A 74 1.06 -4.60 -6.18
C ARG A 74 2.14 -3.64 -5.75
N GLY A 75 2.47 -3.62 -4.47
CA GLY A 75 3.58 -2.81 -3.96
C GLY A 75 3.78 -2.96 -2.46
N TYR A 76 4.85 -2.36 -1.96
CA TYR A 76 5.14 -2.32 -0.53
C TYR A 76 4.75 -0.96 0.07
N MET A 77 4.68 -0.91 1.40
CA MET A 77 4.33 0.29 2.18
C MET A 77 2.94 0.84 1.81
N PRO A 78 1.87 0.07 2.07
CA PRO A 78 0.52 0.52 1.80
C PRO A 78 0.23 1.82 2.52
N ASN A 79 -0.33 2.80 1.80
CA ASN A 79 -0.60 4.15 2.28
C ASN A 79 0.63 4.85 2.88
N HIS A 80 1.84 4.54 2.39
CA HIS A 80 3.10 5.04 2.94
C HIS A 80 3.30 4.68 4.43
N CYS A 81 2.64 3.62 4.89
CA CYS A 81 2.74 3.13 6.25
C CYS A 81 3.81 2.03 6.35
N VAL A 82 4.57 2.10 7.45
CA VAL A 82 5.67 1.20 7.77
C VAL A 82 5.35 0.58 9.14
N GLU A 83 5.13 -0.72 9.17
CA GLU A 83 4.99 -1.51 10.40
C GLU A 83 6.31 -1.60 11.18
N PHE A 84 6.31 -1.18 12.44
CA PHE A 84 7.46 -1.42 13.29
C PHE A 84 7.49 -2.91 13.67
N PRO A 85 8.60 -3.63 13.44
CA PRO A 85 8.70 -5.03 13.83
C PRO A 85 8.70 -5.17 15.35
N PHE A 86 7.52 -5.39 15.93
CA PHE A 86 7.29 -5.61 17.36
C PHE A 86 7.15 -7.11 17.71
N GLY A 87 7.77 -7.96 16.89
CA GLY A 87 7.62 -9.43 16.93
C GLY A 87 6.61 -9.95 15.92
N ASP A 88 6.51 -11.27 15.76
CA ASP A 88 5.48 -11.91 14.94
C ASP A 88 4.08 -11.74 15.57
N PRO A 89 3.11 -11.09 14.88
CA PRO A 89 1.75 -10.96 15.38
C PRO A 89 1.04 -12.30 15.68
N LYS A 90 1.51 -13.41 15.08
CA LYS A 90 0.96 -14.76 15.27
C LYS A 90 1.60 -15.50 16.44
N ASP A 91 2.72 -15.03 16.97
CA ASP A 91 3.42 -15.64 18.11
C ASP A 91 3.48 -14.66 19.31
N PRO A 92 2.57 -14.80 20.28
CA PRO A 92 2.55 -13.93 21.46
C PRO A 92 3.83 -13.97 22.30
N ASP A 93 4.66 -15.01 22.19
CA ASP A 93 5.91 -15.13 22.93
C ASP A 93 7.06 -14.33 22.27
N ASP A 94 6.92 -13.96 20.99
CA ASP A 94 7.84 -13.05 20.28
C ASP A 94 7.45 -11.57 20.44
N TRP A 95 6.30 -11.28 21.07
CA TRP A 95 5.84 -9.92 21.27
C TRP A 95 6.75 -9.15 22.23
N TYR A 96 6.96 -7.88 21.92
CA TYR A 96 7.71 -7.00 22.80
C TYR A 96 6.96 -6.78 24.13
N ASP A 97 7.50 -7.34 25.22
CA ASP A 97 6.92 -7.20 26.55
C ASP A 97 7.07 -5.76 27.09
N VAL A 98 5.94 -5.07 27.24
CA VAL A 98 5.87 -3.71 27.76
C VAL A 98 5.42 -3.63 29.23
N THR A 99 5.21 -4.76 29.91
CA THR A 99 4.60 -4.80 31.26
C THR A 99 5.39 -4.05 32.35
N ASN A 100 6.69 -3.80 32.15
CA ASN A 100 7.56 -3.08 33.08
C ASN A 100 8.18 -1.80 32.50
N LEU A 101 7.70 -1.33 31.34
CA LEU A 101 8.18 -0.10 30.74
C LEU A 101 7.29 1.07 31.17
N HIS A 102 7.77 1.87 32.12
CA HIS A 102 7.05 3.06 32.62
C HIS A 102 6.75 4.09 31.53
N SER A 103 7.66 4.26 30.57
CA SER A 103 7.47 5.16 29.43
C SER A 103 8.12 4.57 28.18
N LEU A 104 7.29 4.18 27.21
CA LEU A 104 7.79 3.82 25.88
C LEU A 104 7.88 5.08 25.02
N ARG A 105 9.04 5.30 24.41
CA ARG A 105 9.26 6.43 23.49
C ARG A 105 9.87 5.91 22.19
N ALA A 106 9.12 6.02 21.10
CA ALA A 106 9.67 5.88 19.77
C ALA A 106 10.37 7.18 19.36
N ARG A 107 11.61 7.09 18.88
CA ARG A 107 12.38 8.23 18.40
C ARG A 107 12.76 7.97 16.95
N LEU A 108 12.15 8.71 16.04
CA LEU A 108 12.40 8.60 14.61
C LEU A 108 13.54 9.54 14.23
N GLY A 109 14.61 8.99 13.67
CA GLY A 109 15.67 9.78 13.04
C GLY A 109 15.34 9.99 11.57
N ALA A 110 15.33 11.24 11.11
CA ALA A 110 15.28 11.50 9.67
C ALA A 110 16.63 11.15 9.03
N GLY A 111 16.59 10.52 7.85
CA GLY A 111 17.80 10.24 7.06
C GLY A 111 18.42 11.50 6.46
N SER A 112 19.65 11.37 5.93
CA SER A 112 20.42 12.49 5.35
C SER A 112 19.76 13.19 4.15
N GLY A 113 18.71 12.61 3.58
CA GLY A 113 18.01 13.11 2.38
C GLY A 113 16.88 14.12 2.64
N GLY A 114 16.54 14.43 3.89
CA GLY A 114 15.51 15.42 4.17
C GLY A 114 15.10 15.48 5.64
N ALA A 115 15.34 16.62 6.29
CA ALA A 115 15.03 16.87 7.70
C ALA A 115 13.57 17.31 7.96
N THR A 116 12.71 17.31 6.93
CA THR A 116 11.42 18.02 6.94
C THR A 116 10.28 17.12 6.43
N GLY A 117 10.01 16.02 7.14
CA GLY A 117 8.85 15.18 6.90
C GLY A 117 7.94 15.15 8.11
N THR A 118 6.62 15.24 7.91
CA THR A 118 5.64 14.97 8.97
C THR A 118 5.44 13.47 9.05
N GLN A 119 5.77 12.89 10.20
CA GLN A 119 5.60 11.47 10.48
C GLN A 119 4.62 11.31 11.64
N ALA A 120 3.73 10.35 11.54
CA ALA A 120 2.82 9.97 12.61
C ALA A 120 3.09 8.51 12.99
N ILE A 121 3.07 8.24 14.30
CA ILE A 121 3.16 6.88 14.83
C ILE A 121 1.78 6.52 15.34
N VAL A 122 1.23 5.44 14.81
CA VAL A 122 -0.01 4.84 15.31
C VAL A 122 0.38 3.63 16.15
N LEU A 123 -0.04 3.62 17.41
CA LEU A 123 0.19 2.50 18.32
C LEU A 123 -1.12 1.75 18.52
N GLN A 124 -1.11 0.45 18.25
CA GLN A 124 -2.19 -0.45 18.63
C GLN A 124 -1.77 -1.23 19.87
N GLN A 125 -2.42 -0.96 21.01
CA GLN A 125 -2.14 -1.67 22.26
C GLN A 125 -3.17 -2.80 22.45
N LEU A 126 -2.71 -4.05 22.36
CA LEU A 126 -3.48 -5.20 22.85
C LEU A 126 -3.27 -5.33 24.36
N ARG A 127 -4.36 -5.30 25.13
CA ARG A 127 -4.34 -5.55 26.58
C ARG A 127 -4.99 -6.91 26.85
N LYS A 128 -4.31 -7.78 27.58
CA LYS A 128 -4.92 -8.98 28.17
C LYS A 128 -5.79 -8.50 29.34
N TYR A 129 -7.07 -8.84 29.33
CA TYR A 129 -8.01 -8.61 30.44
C TYR A 129 -8.18 -9.88 31.26
#